data_AF-A0A2G5C3Y0-F1
#
_entry.id   AF-A0A2G5C3Y0-F1
#
_cell.length_a   1.000
_cell.length_b   1.000
_cell.length_c   1.000
_cell.angle_alpha   90.00
_cell.angle_beta   90.00
_cell.angle_gamma   90.00
#
_symmetry.space_group_name_H-M   'P 1'
#
loop_
_entity.id
_entity.type
_entity.pdbx_description
1 polymer ?
#
loop_
_entity_poly.entity_id
_entity_poly.type
_entity_poly.pdbx_seq_one_letter_code
_entity_poly.pdbx_strand_id
1 'polypeptide(L)'
;MEKEIKLLSKVTVNHLFLTQFEAFRATLLSLRKRNPSLSLAILQAVVSQGGKIKEILWSDSCSSPSLLAWLSALVLLEFDDATKIDIFFLLLLHGT
;
A
#
# COMPACT_ATOMS: atom_id res chain seq x y z
N MET A 1 13.82 17.01 7.77
CA MET A 1 12.59 16.67 7.00
C MET A 1 12.86 15.88 5.72
N GLU A 2 13.51 16.42 4.68
CA GLU A 2 13.65 15.69 3.39
C GLU A 2 14.48 14.38 3.49
N LYS A 3 15.60 14.40 4.22
CA LYS A 3 16.41 13.20 4.51
C LYS A 3 15.60 12.13 5.27
N GLU A 4 14.76 12.55 6.21
CA GLU A 4 13.90 11.64 6.98
C GLU A 4 12.81 11.04 6.10
N ILE A 5 12.17 11.84 5.23
CA ILE A 5 11.18 11.35 4.25
C ILE A 5 11.84 10.31 3.34
N LYS A 6 13.05 10.57 2.84
CA LYS A 6 13.80 9.63 2.00
C LYS A 6 14.09 8.32 2.73
N LEU A 7 14.54 8.39 3.99
CA LEU A 7 14.80 7.20 4.81
C LEU A 7 13.51 6.42 5.05
N LEU A 8 12.45 7.11 5.48
CA LEU A 8 11.16 6.49 5.76
C LEU A 8 10.56 5.84 4.51
N SER A 9 10.67 6.49 3.34
CA SER A 9 10.22 5.94 2.06
C SER A 9 10.93 4.64 1.73
N LYS A 10 12.26 4.57 1.93
CA LYS A 10 13.04 3.35 1.74
C LYS A 10 12.60 2.24 2.69
N VAL A 11 12.41 2.56 3.98
CA VAL A 11 11.94 1.60 4.99
C VAL A 11 10.55 1.07 4.64
N THR A 12 9.62 1.94 4.22
CA THR A 12 8.28 1.56 3.77
C THR A 12 8.34 0.59 2.59
N VAL A 13 9.13 0.90 1.55
CA VAL A 13 9.27 0.02 0.39
C VAL A 13 9.95 -1.30 0.76
N ASN A 14 10.88 -1.32 1.70
CA ASN A 14 11.50 -2.57 2.17
C ASN A 14 10.49 -3.49 2.87
N HIS A 15 9.61 -2.95 3.73
CA HIS A 15 8.57 -3.75 4.36
C HIS A 15 7.52 -4.23 3.36
N LEU A 16 7.23 -3.45 2.30
CA LEU A 16 6.42 -3.90 1.17
C LEU A 16 7.08 -5.06 0.42
N PHE A 17 8.39 -4.95 0.16
CA PHE A 17 9.16 -5.98 -0.53
C PHE A 17 9.20 -7.32 0.24
N LEU A 18 9.25 -7.25 1.56
CA LEU A 18 9.20 -8.42 2.46
C LEU A 18 7.77 -8.87 2.81
N THR A 19 6.76 -8.22 2.22
CA THR A 19 5.33 -8.39 2.50
C THR A 19 5.00 -8.42 4.01
N GLN A 20 5.73 -7.64 4.80
CA GLN A 20 5.50 -7.46 6.23
C GLN A 20 4.39 -6.43 6.43
N PHE A 21 3.15 -6.82 6.14
CA PHE A 21 2.06 -5.88 5.92
C PHE A 21 1.85 -4.89 7.08
N GLU A 22 1.86 -5.33 8.33
CA GLU A 22 1.67 -4.42 9.47
C GLU A 22 2.82 -3.41 9.63
N ALA A 23 4.06 -3.83 9.37
CA ALA A 23 5.22 -2.92 9.39
C ALA A 23 5.17 -1.94 8.20
N PHE A 24 4.76 -2.42 7.03
CA PHE A 24 4.48 -1.58 5.88
C PHE A 24 3.40 -0.53 6.21
N ARG A 25 2.24 -0.95 6.75
CA ARG A 25 1.15 -0.06 7.15
C ARG A 25 1.61 0.99 8.17
N ALA A 26 2.33 0.59 9.22
CA ALA A 26 2.81 1.51 10.24
C ALA A 26 3.77 2.58 9.67
N THR A 27 4.71 2.18 8.81
CA THR A 27 5.66 3.10 8.20
C THR A 27 5.00 3.99 7.14
N LEU A 28 4.03 3.46 6.40
CA LEU A 28 3.23 4.19 5.42
C LEU A 28 2.35 5.27 6.07
N LEU A 29 1.70 4.97 7.19
CA LEU A 29 0.94 5.97 7.98
C LEU A 29 1.86 7.02 8.60
N SER A 30 3.07 6.61 9.02
CA SER A 30 4.11 7.55 9.46
C SER A 30 4.59 8.45 8.33
N LEU A 31 4.64 7.91 7.10
CA LEU A 31 5.00 8.65 5.88
C LEU A 31 3.88 9.62 5.50
N ARG A 32 2.60 9.22 5.62
CA ARG A 32 1.43 10.08 5.38
C ARG A 32 1.52 11.39 6.17
N LYS A 33 1.92 11.34 7.45
CA LYS A 33 2.08 12.54 8.30
C LYS A 33 3.14 13.53 7.80
N ARG A 34 4.09 13.09 6.96
CA ARG A 34 5.24 13.89 6.48
C ARG A 34 5.17 14.19 4.98
N ASN A 35 4.61 13.29 4.20
CA ASN A 35 4.39 13.38 2.76
C ASN A 35 3.13 12.57 2.37
N PRO A 36 1.93 13.16 2.50
CA PRO A 36 0.67 12.51 2.19
C PRO A 36 0.60 12.02 0.74
N SER A 37 1.08 12.82 -0.22
CA SER A 37 1.03 12.52 -1.64
C SER A 37 1.85 11.28 -2.00
N LEU A 38 3.04 11.13 -1.43
CA LEU A 38 3.87 9.94 -1.67
C LEU A 38 3.26 8.69 -1.04
N SER A 39 2.72 8.81 0.18
CA SER A 39 2.04 7.70 0.86
C SER A 39 0.83 7.21 0.05
N LEU A 40 0.02 8.14 -0.46
CA LEU A 40 -1.10 7.85 -1.35
C LEU A 40 -0.65 7.18 -2.66
N ALA A 41 0.38 7.72 -3.31
CA ALA A 41 0.91 7.17 -4.56
C ALA A 41 1.41 5.73 -4.40
N ILE A 42 2.06 5.41 -3.28
CA ILE A 42 2.49 4.04 -2.95
C ILE A 42 1.27 3.11 -2.87
N LEU A 43 0.23 3.47 -2.12
CA LEU A 43 -0.99 2.65 -2.01
C LEU A 43 -1.68 2.44 -3.35
N GLN A 44 -1.87 3.53 -4.11
CA GLN A 44 -2.47 3.46 -5.44
C GLN A 44 -1.67 2.56 -6.38
N ALA A 45 -0.33 2.60 -6.31
CA ALA A 45 0.52 1.73 -7.12
C ALA A 45 0.39 0.24 -6.74
N VAL A 46 0.23 -0.09 -5.45
CA VAL A 46 -0.02 -1.46 -5.00
C VAL A 46 -1.39 -1.95 -5.46
N VAL A 47 -2.43 -1.13 -5.25
CA VAL A 47 -3.82 -1.46 -5.57
C VAL A 47 -4.04 -1.58 -7.08
N SER A 48 -3.53 -0.64 -7.88
CA SER A 48 -3.67 -0.66 -9.35
C SER A 48 -3.01 -1.87 -10.01
N GLN A 49 -1.96 -2.43 -9.40
CA GLN A 49 -1.32 -3.66 -9.86
C GLN A 49 -1.98 -4.93 -9.30
N GLY A 50 -3.03 -4.81 -8.49
CA GLY A 50 -3.61 -5.96 -7.78
C GLY A 50 -2.59 -6.68 -6.90
N GLY A 51 -1.64 -5.93 -6.32
CA GLY A 51 -0.55 -6.47 -5.50
C GLY A 51 0.51 -7.26 -6.28
N LYS A 52 0.42 -7.31 -7.62
CA LYS A 52 1.38 -8.02 -8.49
C LYS A 52 2.65 -7.20 -8.71
N ILE A 53 3.42 -7.02 -7.64
CA ILE A 53 4.71 -6.33 -7.68
C ILE A 53 5.80 -7.36 -8.00
N LYS A 54 6.75 -6.99 -8.85
CA LYS A 54 7.86 -7.87 -9.20
C LYS A 54 8.80 -8.08 -8.01
N GLU A 55 9.34 -9.29 -7.91
CA GLU A 55 10.44 -9.67 -7.01
C GLU A 55 10.15 -9.58 -5.50
N ILE A 56 8.91 -9.32 -5.08
CA ILE A 56 8.54 -9.34 -3.67
C ILE A 56 8.63 -10.73 -3.07
N LEU A 57 9.10 -10.80 -1.82
CA LEU A 57 9.21 -12.01 -1.02
C LEU A 57 7.94 -12.16 -0.18
N TRP A 58 7.11 -13.15 -0.52
CA TRP A 58 5.89 -13.45 0.23
C TRP A 58 6.19 -13.97 1.63
N SER A 59 5.32 -13.61 2.57
CA SER A 59 5.42 -13.95 3.98
C SER A 59 4.15 -14.64 4.44
N ASP A 60 4.18 -15.31 5.58
CA ASP A 60 2.98 -15.95 6.13
C ASP A 60 1.90 -14.93 6.51
N SER A 61 2.29 -13.70 6.84
CA SER A 61 1.36 -12.61 7.17
C SER A 61 0.70 -11.97 5.94
N CYS A 62 1.30 -12.11 4.77
CA CYS A 62 0.75 -11.66 3.50
C CYS A 62 1.26 -12.57 2.39
N SER A 63 0.48 -13.61 2.08
CA SER A 63 0.92 -14.76 1.29
C SER A 63 0.53 -14.70 -0.20
N SER A 64 -0.22 -13.67 -0.61
CA SER A 64 -0.67 -13.56 -2.00
C SER A 64 -0.82 -12.11 -2.48
N PRO A 65 -0.69 -11.87 -3.81
CA PRO A 65 -0.94 -10.57 -4.41
C PRO A 65 -2.32 -10.00 -4.09
N SER A 66 -3.37 -10.82 -4.19
CA SER A 66 -4.74 -10.38 -3.93
C SER A 66 -4.93 -9.95 -2.48
N LEU A 67 -4.31 -10.65 -1.53
CA LEU A 67 -4.34 -10.26 -0.11
C LEU A 67 -3.62 -8.93 0.12
N LEU A 68 -2.45 -8.72 -0.48
CA LEU A 68 -1.71 -7.45 -0.41
C LEU A 68 -2.54 -6.29 -0.99
N ALA A 69 -3.18 -6.52 -2.13
CA ALA A 69 -4.02 -5.52 -2.79
C ALA A 69 -5.25 -5.16 -1.94
N TRP A 70 -5.93 -6.17 -1.42
CA TRP A 70 -7.11 -6.01 -0.59
C TRP A 70 -6.79 -5.25 0.70
N LEU A 71 -5.74 -5.67 1.42
CA LEU A 71 -5.30 -4.99 2.64
C LEU A 71 -4.87 -3.53 2.35
N SER A 72 -4.17 -3.30 1.24
CA SER A 72 -3.78 -1.94 0.82
C SER A 72 -4.99 -1.08 0.45
N ALA A 73 -6.02 -1.66 -0.17
CA ALA A 73 -7.27 -0.98 -0.47
C ALA A 73 -7.99 -0.57 0.82
N LEU A 74 -8.02 -1.42 1.86
CA LEU A 74 -8.56 -1.04 3.16
C LEU A 74 -7.85 0.16 3.77
N VAL A 75 -6.51 0.20 3.72
CA VAL A 75 -5.73 1.35 4.20
C VAL A 75 -6.02 2.59 3.35
N LEU A 76 -6.21 2.44 2.05
CA LEU A 76 -6.54 3.53 1.14
C LEU A 76 -7.89 4.17 1.49
N LEU A 77 -8.89 3.40 1.92
CA LEU A 77 -10.17 3.94 2.41
C LEU A 77 -10.03 4.86 3.63
N GLU A 78 -8.96 4.71 4.42
CA GLU A 78 -8.67 5.58 5.57
C GLU A 78 -8.08 6.94 5.14
N PHE A 79 -7.79 7.16 3.86
CA PHE A 79 -7.35 8.45 3.34
C PHE A 79 -8.58 9.30 2.99
N ASP A 80 -8.71 10.49 3.59
CA ASP A 80 -9.88 11.36 3.42
C ASP A 80 -10.17 11.73 1.94
N ASP A 81 -9.14 11.75 1.10
CA ASP A 81 -9.22 12.00 -0.34
C ASP A 81 -9.55 10.76 -1.21
N ALA A 82 -9.60 9.55 -0.62
CA ALA A 82 -9.86 8.31 -1.35
C ALA A 82 -11.33 8.11 -1.73
N THR A 83 -12.21 9.04 -1.34
CA THR A 83 -13.61 9.14 -1.81
C THR A 83 -13.74 9.35 -3.32
N LYS A 84 -12.64 9.54 -4.06
CA LYS A 84 -12.60 9.58 -5.54
C LYS A 84 -11.98 8.34 -6.20
N ILE A 85 -11.68 7.29 -5.45
CA ILE A 85 -11.42 5.98 -6.05
C ILE A 85 -12.78 5.30 -6.13
N ASP A 86 -13.25 5.04 -7.35
CA ASP A 86 -14.40 4.18 -7.59
C ASP A 86 -14.10 2.78 -7.01
N ILE A 87 -14.42 2.61 -5.73
CA ILE A 87 -14.47 1.33 -5.01
C ILE A 87 -15.30 0.30 -5.79
N PHE A 88 -16.21 0.79 -6.65
CA PHE A 88 -16.94 0.01 -7.64
C PHE A 88 -16.04 -0.82 -8.57
N PHE A 89 -14.86 -0.31 -8.97
CA PHE A 89 -13.92 -1.01 -9.85
C PHE A 89 -13.16 -2.15 -9.13
N LEU A 90 -12.95 -2.03 -7.82
CA LEU A 90 -12.34 -3.08 -6.98
C LEU A 90 -13.34 -4.20 -6.65
N LEU A 91 -14.63 -3.87 -6.46
CA LEU A 91 -15.70 -4.86 -6.25
C LEU A 91 -16.01 -5.67 -7.51
N LEU A 92 -15.94 -5.06 -8.71
CA LEU A 92 -16.19 -5.74 -9.98
C LEU A 92 -15.14 -6.80 -10.35
N LEU A 93 -13.89 -6.66 -9.90
CA LEU A 93 -12.83 -7.63 -10.18
C LEU A 93 -12.94 -8.94 -9.38
N HIS A 94 -13.83 -9.01 -8.38
CA HIS A 94 -14.12 -10.24 -7.62
C HIS A 94 -15.47 -10.89 -7.98
N GLY A 95 -16.13 -10.40 -9.03
CA GLY A 95 -17.46 -10.83 -9.45
C GLY A 95 -17.60 -11.09 -10.94
N THR A 96 -16.72 -11.92 -11.52
CA THR A 96 -16.95 -12.73 -12.75
C THR A 96 -16.03 -13.93 -12.74
#